data_AF-A0A7S0FHA3-F1
#
_entry.id   AF-A0A7S0FHA3-F1
#
_cell.length_a   1.000
_cell.length_b   1.000
_cell.length_c   1.000
_cell.angle_alpha   90.00
_cell.angle_beta   90.00
_cell.angle_gamma   90.00
#
_symmetry.space_group_name_H-M   'P 1'
#
loop_
_entity.id
_entity.type
_entity.pdbx_description
1 polymer ?
#
loop_
_entity_poly.entity_id
_entity_poly.type
_entity_poly.pdbx_seq_one_letter_code
_entity_poly.pdbx_strand_id
1 'polypeptide(L)'
;MVGPAGSDGIFSSKVISSIIRFEQSLRNLDEWKDFCGRAAANHRGLCDPGVSFANYMLPTLEIHGGGIVPSSLSVDGKGWEMIPLRTAMMLAERHRLDKLLLPTSINSTSRGELSASALRSAFRFQVPCCSSQDPVQEQRARAKEFSQEWYHFSTDVLMPVLRRGPESDNIRVWYAGSDFQEFEVKEALSGDFSLAI
;
A
#
# COMPACT_ATOMS: atom_id res chain seq x y z
N MET A 1 -12.05 -34.58 20.72
CA MET A 1 -12.66 -33.31 20.26
C MET A 1 -11.60 -32.58 19.48
N VAL A 2 -11.65 -32.67 18.15
CA VAL A 2 -10.72 -31.99 17.24
C VAL A 2 -11.45 -30.73 16.78
N GLY A 3 -10.99 -29.55 17.19
CA GLY A 3 -11.54 -28.28 16.72
C GLY A 3 -11.36 -28.14 15.20
N PRO A 4 -12.28 -27.44 14.50
CA PRO A 4 -12.17 -27.32 13.06
C PRO A 4 -10.90 -26.54 12.71
N ALA A 5 -10.10 -27.07 11.79
CA ALA A 5 -8.99 -26.37 11.17
C ALA A 5 -9.53 -25.06 10.58
N GLY A 6 -9.18 -23.93 11.20
CA GLY A 6 -9.60 -22.62 10.75
C GLY A 6 -9.12 -22.40 9.33
N SER A 7 -10.03 -22.09 8.43
CA SER A 7 -9.72 -21.59 7.09
C SER A 7 -8.77 -20.39 7.24
N ASP A 8 -7.53 -20.53 6.80
CA ASP A 8 -6.52 -19.47 6.73
C ASP A 8 -7.02 -18.36 5.80
N GLY A 9 -7.80 -17.43 6.33
CA GLY A 9 -8.31 -16.28 5.59
C GLY A 9 -7.20 -15.26 5.31
N ILE A 10 -7.44 -14.35 4.37
CA ILE A 10 -6.50 -13.27 4.01
C ILE A 10 -6.17 -12.33 5.19
N PHE A 11 -7.02 -12.31 6.21
CA PHE A 11 -6.83 -11.54 7.45
C PHE A 11 -6.06 -12.30 8.54
N SER A 12 -5.58 -13.52 8.25
CA SER A 12 -4.71 -14.24 9.16
C SER A 12 -3.41 -13.46 9.38
N SER A 13 -2.86 -13.56 10.59
CA SER A 13 -1.62 -12.86 10.94
C SER A 13 -0.46 -13.20 10.00
N LYS A 14 -0.38 -14.47 9.59
CA LYS A 14 0.63 -14.92 8.62
C LYS A 14 0.51 -14.20 7.28
N VAL A 15 -0.70 -14.05 6.73
CA VAL A 15 -0.90 -13.39 5.43
C VAL A 15 -0.63 -11.89 5.54
N ILE A 16 -1.17 -11.22 6.57
CA ILE A 16 -0.94 -9.79 6.80
C ILE A 16 0.54 -9.48 6.99
N SER A 17 1.26 -10.26 7.80
CA SER A 17 2.71 -10.08 7.94
C SER A 17 3.47 -10.35 6.64
N SER A 18 3.01 -11.26 5.78
CA SER A 18 3.61 -11.50 4.47
C SER A 18 3.42 -10.30 3.55
N ILE A 19 2.22 -9.72 3.52
CA ILE A 19 1.92 -8.48 2.78
C ILE A 19 2.83 -7.34 3.24
N ILE A 20 2.94 -7.13 4.56
CA ILE A 20 3.79 -6.07 5.13
C ILE A 20 5.27 -6.27 4.74
N ARG A 21 5.80 -7.49 4.84
CA ARG A 21 7.19 -7.78 4.44
C ARG A 21 7.42 -7.54 2.96
N PHE A 22 6.45 -7.88 2.13
CA PHE A 22 6.51 -7.60 0.69
C PHE A 22 6.49 -6.11 0.41
N GLU A 23 5.57 -5.35 1.01
CA GLU A 23 5.57 -3.89 0.88
C GLU A 23 6.86 -3.25 1.38
N GLN A 24 7.41 -3.74 2.50
CA GLN A 24 8.70 -3.31 3.01
C GLN A 24 9.82 -3.62 2.02
N SER A 25 9.79 -4.74 1.30
CA SER A 25 10.80 -5.06 0.30
C SER A 25 10.74 -4.10 -0.89
N LEU A 26 9.54 -3.66 -1.31
CA LEU A 26 9.37 -2.61 -2.32
C LEU A 26 9.92 -1.28 -1.82
N ARG A 27 9.58 -0.87 -0.59
CA ARG A 27 10.06 0.38 0.02
C ARG A 27 11.57 0.38 0.30
N ASN A 28 12.19 -0.79 0.35
CA ASN A 28 13.62 -0.96 0.56
C ASN A 28 14.45 -0.81 -0.72
N LEU A 29 13.83 -0.75 -1.90
CA LEU A 29 14.52 -0.45 -3.16
C LEU A 29 15.14 0.94 -3.10
N ASP A 30 16.37 1.09 -3.58
CA ASP A 30 17.10 2.36 -3.46
C ASP A 30 16.43 3.47 -4.28
N GLU A 31 15.94 3.14 -5.47
CA GLU A 31 15.17 4.03 -6.32
C GLU A 31 13.84 4.42 -5.66
N TRP A 32 13.18 3.50 -4.95
CA TRP A 32 11.97 3.83 -4.19
C TRP A 32 12.26 4.89 -3.12
N LYS A 33 13.34 4.70 -2.35
CA LYS A 33 13.78 5.65 -1.32
C LYS A 33 14.15 6.99 -1.93
N ASP A 34 14.80 6.99 -3.09
CA ASP A 34 15.15 8.21 -3.81
C ASP A 34 13.89 8.97 -4.25
N PHE A 35 12.96 8.34 -4.97
CA PHE A 35 11.68 8.95 -5.36
C PHE A 35 10.88 9.46 -4.16
N CYS A 36 10.80 8.67 -3.09
CA CYS A 36 10.09 9.06 -1.88
C CYS A 36 10.81 10.18 -1.11
N GLY A 37 12.15 10.18 -1.11
CA GLY A 37 12.99 11.22 -0.51
C GLY A 37 12.84 12.57 -1.21
N ARG A 38 12.65 12.56 -2.53
CA ARG A 38 12.31 13.75 -3.34
C ARG A 38 10.87 14.24 -3.14
N ALA A 39 9.99 13.44 -2.55
CA ALA A 39 8.60 13.85 -2.34
C ALA A 39 8.49 15.01 -1.33
N ALA A 40 7.49 15.87 -1.55
CA ALA A 40 7.18 16.96 -0.62
C ALA A 40 6.96 16.42 0.81
N ALA A 41 7.44 17.15 1.83
CA ALA A 41 7.47 16.65 3.22
C ALA A 41 6.11 16.16 3.73
N ASN A 42 5.02 16.85 3.38
CA ASN A 42 3.66 16.49 3.74
C ASN A 42 3.06 15.32 2.92
N HIS A 43 3.75 14.85 1.89
CA HIS A 43 3.33 13.74 1.03
C HIS A 43 4.22 12.50 1.18
N ARG A 44 5.34 12.59 1.93
CA ARG A 44 6.22 11.44 2.18
C ARG A 44 5.48 10.24 2.78
N GLY A 45 4.51 10.49 3.66
CA GLY A 45 3.67 9.45 4.25
C GLY A 45 2.88 8.62 3.22
N LEU A 46 2.71 9.10 1.99
CA LEU A 46 2.01 8.39 0.92
C LEU A 46 2.89 7.41 0.14
N CYS A 47 4.23 7.53 0.22
CA CYS A 47 5.18 6.58 -0.38
C CYS A 47 5.90 5.71 0.67
N ASP A 48 6.06 6.23 1.90
CA ASP A 48 6.59 5.48 3.04
C ASP A 48 5.91 5.97 4.33
N PRO A 49 5.06 5.15 4.98
CA PRO A 49 4.78 3.74 4.70
C PRO A 49 3.74 3.52 3.59
N GLY A 50 3.11 4.58 3.05
CA GLY A 50 2.02 4.46 2.09
C GLY A 50 0.68 4.06 2.73
N VAL A 51 -0.33 3.87 1.87
CA VAL A 51 -1.71 3.58 2.30
C VAL A 51 -2.01 2.11 2.05
N SER A 52 -1.88 1.29 3.10
CA SER A 52 -2.12 -0.16 3.04
C SER A 52 -3.07 -0.59 4.15
N PHE A 53 -4.02 -1.48 3.84
CA PHE A 53 -4.88 -2.06 4.88
C PHE A 53 -4.06 -2.88 5.90
N ALA A 54 -2.95 -3.47 5.47
CA ALA A 54 -2.06 -4.20 6.37
C ALA A 54 -1.43 -3.27 7.42
N ASN A 55 -1.12 -2.01 7.07
CA ASN A 55 -0.66 -1.00 8.03
C ASN A 55 -1.74 -0.67 9.08
N TYR A 56 -3.02 -0.70 8.71
CA TYR A 56 -4.14 -0.52 9.64
C TYR A 56 -4.33 -1.72 10.56
N MET A 57 -4.03 -2.93 10.10
CA MET A 57 -4.12 -4.13 10.92
C MET A 57 -2.95 -4.30 11.87
N LEU A 58 -1.78 -3.74 11.54
CA LEU A 58 -0.56 -3.84 12.36
C LEU A 58 0.04 -2.46 12.69
N PRO A 59 -0.72 -1.59 13.38
CA PRO A 59 -0.25 -0.25 13.68
C PRO A 59 0.78 -0.25 14.81
N THR A 60 1.69 0.71 14.80
CA THR A 60 2.59 0.96 15.94
C THR A 60 1.83 1.75 17.02
N LEU A 61 1.82 1.22 18.24
CA LEU A 61 1.24 1.87 19.40
C LEU A 61 2.33 2.66 20.13
N GLU A 62 2.11 3.96 20.29
CA GLU A 62 3.05 4.84 20.99
C GLU A 62 2.53 5.15 22.39
N ILE A 63 3.33 4.78 23.39
CA ILE A 63 3.03 5.04 24.81
C ILE A 63 3.92 6.20 25.26
N HIS A 64 3.32 7.37 25.46
CA HIS A 64 4.04 8.52 26.01
C HIS A 64 3.93 8.50 27.54
N GLY A 65 5.08 8.33 28.22
CA GLY A 65 5.32 8.65 29.63
C GLY A 65 4.34 8.09 30.68
N GLY A 66 4.62 6.89 31.22
CA GLY A 66 4.04 6.38 32.47
C GLY A 66 2.57 5.91 32.42
N GLY A 67 1.89 6.08 31.28
CA GLY A 67 0.56 5.52 31.04
C GLY A 67 0.62 4.06 30.58
N ILE A 68 -0.34 3.24 31.02
CA ILE A 68 -0.57 1.88 30.49
C ILE A 68 -1.33 1.92 29.15
N VAL A 69 -1.94 3.07 28.82
CA VAL A 69 -2.77 3.26 27.63
C VAL A 69 -1.96 4.01 26.56
N PRO A 70 -1.87 3.48 25.32
CA PRO A 70 -1.26 4.19 24.20
C PRO A 70 -1.92 5.54 23.95
N SER A 71 -1.10 6.59 23.80
CA SER A 71 -1.57 7.96 23.57
C SER A 71 -1.75 8.28 22.09
N SER A 72 -1.03 7.57 21.23
CA SER A 72 -1.08 7.72 19.77
C SER A 72 -0.95 6.37 19.07
N LEU A 73 -1.48 6.32 17.84
CA LEU A 73 -1.43 5.15 16.97
C LEU A 73 -0.87 5.61 15.62
N SER A 74 0.20 4.96 15.17
CA SER A 74 0.82 5.18 13.86
C SER A 74 0.46 4.02 12.92
N VAL A 75 -0.11 4.35 11.76
CA VAL A 75 -0.53 3.37 10.75
C VAL A 75 0.63 3.10 9.80
N ASP A 76 1.65 2.40 10.28
CA ASP A 76 2.91 2.18 9.56
C ASP A 76 3.28 0.72 9.29
N GLY A 77 2.46 -0.23 9.77
CA GLY A 77 2.70 -1.65 9.59
C GLY A 77 3.92 -2.17 10.36
N LYS A 78 4.43 -1.42 11.35
CA LYS A 78 5.60 -1.81 12.18
C LYS A 78 5.21 -2.28 13.58
N GLY A 79 3.91 -2.38 13.85
CA GLY A 79 3.38 -2.91 15.10
C GLY A 79 3.75 -4.37 15.33
N TRP A 80 3.64 -4.80 16.59
CA TRP A 80 3.88 -6.18 17.01
C TRP A 80 2.59 -6.97 17.22
N GLU A 81 1.50 -6.26 17.48
CA GLU A 81 0.19 -6.83 17.79
C GLU A 81 -0.81 -6.39 16.73
N MET A 82 -1.55 -7.37 16.19
CA MET A 82 -2.62 -7.06 15.26
C MET A 82 -3.85 -6.60 16.00
N ILE A 83 -4.45 -5.51 15.52
CA ILE A 83 -5.75 -5.09 16.01
C ILE A 83 -6.86 -5.94 15.37
N PRO A 84 -8.02 -6.11 16.04
CA PRO A 84 -9.15 -6.82 15.47
C PRO A 84 -9.58 -6.21 14.12
N LEU A 85 -9.95 -7.06 13.16
CA LEU A 85 -10.33 -6.63 11.81
C LEU A 85 -11.39 -5.51 11.80
N ARG A 86 -12.43 -5.65 12.64
CA ARG A 86 -13.46 -4.62 12.79
C ARG A 86 -12.87 -3.26 13.20
N THR A 87 -11.90 -3.25 14.11
CA THR A 87 -11.21 -2.03 14.54
C THR A 87 -10.41 -1.43 13.39
N ALA A 88 -9.68 -2.25 12.63
CA ALA A 88 -8.95 -1.79 11.44
C ALA A 88 -9.89 -1.19 10.38
N MET A 89 -11.02 -1.84 10.10
CA MET A 89 -12.04 -1.32 9.17
C MET A 89 -12.62 0.01 9.64
N MET A 90 -12.97 0.12 10.93
CA MET A 90 -13.45 1.37 11.51
C MET A 90 -12.42 2.50 11.42
N LEU A 91 -11.14 2.20 11.63
CA LEU A 91 -10.06 3.18 11.50
C LEU A 91 -9.88 3.63 10.03
N ALA A 92 -9.91 2.68 9.09
CA ALA A 92 -9.83 2.98 7.65
C ALA A 92 -11.02 3.85 7.20
N GLU A 93 -12.24 3.55 7.65
CA GLU A 93 -13.46 4.33 7.37
C GLU A 93 -13.38 5.73 7.98
N ARG A 94 -12.89 5.85 9.22
CA ARG A 94 -12.66 7.15 9.88
C ARG A 94 -11.69 8.03 9.09
N HIS A 95 -10.68 7.43 8.47
CA HIS A 95 -9.75 8.12 7.58
C HIS A 95 -10.27 8.28 6.13
N ARG A 96 -11.49 7.82 5.83
CA ARG A 96 -12.13 7.85 4.51
C ARG A 96 -11.32 7.10 3.42
N LEU A 97 -10.67 6.01 3.82
CA LEU A 97 -9.86 5.15 2.95
C LEU A 97 -10.51 3.79 2.71
N ASP A 98 -11.69 3.55 3.25
CA ASP A 98 -12.48 2.32 3.07
C ASP A 98 -12.62 1.97 1.59
N LYS A 99 -13.02 2.91 0.74
CA LYS A 99 -13.18 2.68 -0.72
C LYS A 99 -11.86 2.48 -1.47
N LEU A 100 -10.75 2.96 -0.90
CA LEU A 100 -9.42 2.81 -1.48
C LEU A 100 -8.83 1.45 -1.12
N LEU A 101 -9.00 1.04 0.14
CA LEU A 101 -8.35 -0.13 0.74
C LEU A 101 -9.16 -1.42 0.59
N LEU A 102 -10.48 -1.30 0.48
CA LEU A 102 -11.41 -2.42 0.40
C LEU A 102 -12.14 -2.42 -0.96
N PRO A 103 -12.48 -3.61 -1.50
CA PRO A 103 -13.42 -3.75 -2.61
C PRO A 103 -14.76 -3.07 -2.31
N THR A 104 -15.41 -2.52 -3.34
CA THR A 104 -16.71 -1.83 -3.23
C THR A 104 -17.86 -2.73 -2.77
N SER A 105 -17.70 -4.05 -2.90
CA SER A 105 -18.64 -5.07 -2.40
C SER A 105 -18.54 -5.29 -0.89
N ILE A 106 -17.50 -4.78 -0.21
CA ILE A 106 -17.27 -4.92 1.22
C ILE A 106 -17.64 -3.62 1.94
N ASN A 107 -18.78 -3.61 2.63
CA ASN A 107 -19.18 -2.52 3.53
C ASN A 107 -18.91 -2.89 4.99
N SER A 108 -18.51 -1.92 5.82
CA SER A 108 -18.23 -2.08 7.26
C SER A 108 -19.44 -2.57 8.09
N THR A 109 -20.63 -2.51 7.50
CA THR A 109 -21.92 -2.88 8.11
C THR A 109 -22.42 -4.27 7.72
N SER A 110 -21.81 -4.92 6.73
CA SER A 110 -22.20 -6.24 6.26
C SER A 110 -21.85 -7.31 7.31
N ARG A 111 -22.87 -7.88 7.97
CA ARG A 111 -22.73 -9.04 8.88
C ARG A 111 -22.51 -10.37 8.13
N GLY A 112 -22.57 -10.36 6.80
CA GLY A 112 -22.32 -11.51 5.94
C GLY A 112 -20.82 -11.73 5.74
N GLU A 113 -20.43 -12.99 5.59
CA GLU A 113 -19.07 -13.47 5.37
C GLU A 113 -18.29 -12.51 4.47
N LEU A 114 -17.29 -11.85 5.05
CA LEU A 114 -16.27 -11.11 4.31
C LEU A 114 -15.54 -12.12 3.43
N SER A 115 -16.06 -12.38 2.23
CA SER A 115 -15.29 -12.98 1.16
C SER A 115 -14.24 -11.95 0.80
N ALA A 116 -13.13 -12.02 1.51
CA ALA A 116 -12.04 -11.09 1.43
C ALA A 116 -11.22 -11.44 0.20
N SER A 117 -11.82 -11.19 -0.97
CA SER A 117 -11.21 -11.49 -2.26
C SER A 117 -9.95 -10.65 -2.48
N ALA A 118 -9.81 -9.50 -1.81
CA ALA A 118 -8.60 -8.69 -1.87
C ALA A 118 -8.41 -7.63 -0.78
N LEU A 119 -7.14 -7.35 -0.48
CA LEU A 119 -6.67 -6.16 0.21
C LEU A 119 -5.86 -5.30 -0.75
N ARG A 120 -6.00 -3.98 -0.64
CA ARG A 120 -5.29 -3.03 -1.48
C ARG A 120 -4.23 -2.27 -0.70
N SER A 121 -3.14 -1.97 -1.41
CA SER A 121 -2.07 -1.09 -0.97
C SER A 121 -1.82 -0.06 -2.07
N ALA A 122 -1.76 1.20 -1.69
CA ALA A 122 -1.60 2.33 -2.57
C ALA A 122 -0.40 3.16 -2.13
N PHE A 123 0.50 3.41 -3.08
CA PHE A 123 1.70 4.21 -2.88
C PHE A 123 1.69 5.36 -3.87
N ARG A 124 1.96 6.57 -3.39
CA ARG A 124 1.96 7.77 -4.22
C ARG A 124 3.25 8.56 -4.00
N PHE A 125 3.92 8.85 -5.10
CA PHE A 125 5.11 9.70 -5.15
C PHE A 125 4.69 11.06 -5.67
N GLN A 126 4.83 12.09 -4.84
CA GLN A 126 4.53 13.47 -5.23
C GLN A 126 5.80 14.30 -5.16
N VAL A 127 6.53 14.31 -6.27
CA VAL A 127 7.80 15.03 -6.41
C VAL A 127 7.52 16.44 -6.94
N PRO A 128 7.97 17.50 -6.24
CA PRO A 128 7.87 18.85 -6.76
C PRO A 128 8.84 18.99 -7.94
N CYS A 129 8.29 19.18 -9.15
CA CYS A 129 9.09 19.46 -10.34
C CYS A 129 9.81 20.80 -10.20
N CYS A 130 9.00 21.86 -9.99
CA CYS A 130 9.34 23.18 -10.49
C CYS A 130 8.54 24.27 -9.75
N SER A 131 9.11 25.48 -9.71
CA SER A 131 8.44 26.69 -9.21
C SER A 131 7.71 27.41 -10.34
N SER A 132 6.66 28.18 -10.01
CA SER A 132 5.99 29.05 -10.98
C SER A 132 6.88 30.15 -11.54
N GLN A 133 8.05 30.39 -10.92
CA GLN A 133 9.05 31.36 -11.36
C GLN A 133 10.06 30.76 -12.34
N ASP A 134 10.13 29.44 -12.46
CA ASP A 134 11.09 28.77 -13.35
C ASP A 134 10.70 29.02 -14.83
N PRO A 135 11.65 29.24 -15.75
CA PRO A 135 11.37 29.32 -17.16
C PRO A 135 10.65 28.06 -17.68
N VAL A 136 9.64 28.23 -18.53
CA VAL A 136 8.83 27.12 -19.07
C VAL A 136 9.69 26.03 -19.73
N GLN A 137 10.80 26.41 -20.37
CA GLN A 137 11.72 25.46 -20.99
C GLN A 137 12.40 24.56 -19.95
N GLU A 138 12.83 25.12 -18.82
CA GLU A 138 13.43 24.36 -17.72
C GLU A 138 12.40 23.44 -17.05
N GLN A 139 11.16 23.93 -16.87
CA GLN A 139 10.07 23.10 -16.33
C GLN A 139 9.81 21.87 -17.21
N ARG A 140 9.76 22.05 -18.52
CA ARG A 140 9.57 20.96 -19.49
C ARG A 140 10.75 19.98 -19.49
N ALA A 141 11.98 20.50 -19.39
CA ALA A 141 13.16 19.65 -19.34
C ALA A 141 13.15 18.75 -18.09
N ARG A 142 12.88 19.32 -16.90
CA ARG A 142 12.77 18.55 -15.64
C ARG A 142 11.62 17.56 -15.65
N ALA A 143 10.44 17.96 -16.16
CA ALA A 143 9.31 17.04 -16.26
C ALA A 143 9.62 15.84 -17.17
N LYS A 144 10.35 16.07 -18.28
CA LYS A 144 10.78 15.01 -19.18
C LYS A 144 11.81 14.07 -18.52
N GLU A 145 12.78 14.62 -17.81
CA GLU A 145 13.76 13.85 -17.05
C GLU A 145 13.06 12.97 -15.99
N PHE A 146 12.16 13.56 -15.20
CA PHE A 146 11.38 12.82 -14.20
C PHE A 146 10.54 11.71 -14.82
N SER A 147 9.91 11.96 -15.96
CA SER A 147 9.15 10.94 -16.71
C SER A 147 10.04 9.77 -17.15
N GLN A 148 11.27 10.04 -17.58
CA GLN A 148 12.24 9.01 -17.94
C GLN A 148 12.73 8.20 -16.74
N GLU A 149 13.07 8.89 -15.63
CA GLU A 149 13.44 8.23 -14.37
C GLU A 149 12.29 7.35 -13.85
N TRP A 150 11.06 7.86 -13.88
CA TRP A 150 9.87 7.14 -13.43
C TRP A 150 9.59 5.92 -14.31
N TYR A 151 9.72 6.06 -15.63
CA TYR A 151 9.58 4.96 -16.55
C TYR A 151 10.60 3.86 -16.22
N HIS A 152 11.88 4.21 -16.10
CA HIS A 152 12.93 3.26 -15.73
C HIS A 152 12.65 2.57 -14.39
N PHE A 153 12.35 3.34 -13.35
CA PHE A 153 12.02 2.79 -12.04
C PHE A 153 10.82 1.84 -12.09
N SER A 154 9.74 2.25 -12.75
CA SER A 154 8.54 1.43 -12.83
C SER A 154 8.80 0.13 -13.60
N THR A 155 9.40 0.20 -14.79
CA THR A 155 9.54 -0.96 -15.69
C THR A 155 10.71 -1.86 -15.36
N ASP A 156 11.84 -1.30 -14.94
CA ASP A 156 13.11 -2.03 -14.85
C ASP A 156 13.45 -2.40 -13.41
N VAL A 157 12.89 -1.68 -12.43
CA VAL A 157 13.13 -1.91 -10.99
C VAL A 157 11.91 -2.51 -10.32
N LEU A 158 10.76 -1.84 -10.38
CA LEU A 158 9.57 -2.22 -9.61
C LEU A 158 8.87 -3.44 -10.22
N MET A 159 8.61 -3.41 -11.53
CA MET A 159 7.91 -4.48 -12.25
C MET A 159 8.53 -5.87 -12.05
N PRO A 160 9.86 -6.07 -12.11
CA PRO A 160 10.47 -7.37 -11.83
C PRO A 160 10.24 -7.88 -10.41
N VAL A 161 10.20 -6.99 -9.40
CA VAL A 161 9.91 -7.37 -8.01
C VAL A 161 8.44 -7.76 -7.87
N LEU A 162 7.54 -6.97 -8.45
CA LEU A 162 6.10 -7.26 -8.44
C LEU A 162 5.77 -8.59 -9.13
N ARG A 163 6.40 -8.89 -10.27
CA ARG A 163 6.20 -10.14 -11.01
C ARG A 163 6.70 -11.38 -10.26
N ARG A 164 7.77 -11.25 -9.47
CA ARG A 164 8.22 -12.33 -8.58
C ARG A 164 7.22 -12.59 -7.46
N GLY A 165 6.54 -11.53 -7.00
CA GLY A 165 5.63 -11.60 -5.87
C GLY A 165 6.37 -11.89 -4.56
N PRO A 166 5.63 -12.05 -3.45
CA PRO A 166 6.21 -12.52 -2.19
C PRO A 166 6.62 -13.99 -2.30
N GLU A 167 7.69 -14.37 -1.59
CA GLU A 167 8.20 -15.75 -1.55
C GLU A 167 7.21 -16.76 -0.92
N SER A 168 6.10 -16.31 -0.34
CA SER A 168 5.09 -17.20 0.24
C SER A 168 4.15 -17.75 -0.84
N ASP A 169 4.06 -19.09 -0.94
CA ASP A 169 3.19 -19.84 -1.87
C ASP A 169 1.69 -19.44 -1.85
N ASN A 170 1.29 -18.68 -0.83
CA ASN A 170 -0.10 -18.28 -0.59
C ASN A 170 -0.48 -16.92 -1.20
N ILE A 171 0.46 -16.20 -1.84
CA ILE A 171 0.18 -14.88 -2.41
C ILE A 171 0.74 -14.84 -3.84
N ARG A 172 -0.16 -14.83 -4.83
CA ARG A 172 0.20 -14.75 -6.25
C ARG A 172 -0.15 -13.37 -6.78
N VAL A 173 0.82 -12.71 -7.38
CA VAL A 173 0.67 -11.39 -8.01
C VAL A 173 0.46 -11.61 -9.51
N TRP A 174 -0.61 -11.04 -10.09
CA TRP A 174 -0.95 -11.20 -11.50
C TRP A 174 -1.24 -9.83 -12.15
N TYR A 175 -0.94 -9.69 -13.45
CA TYR A 175 -0.83 -8.39 -14.14
C TYR A 175 -1.68 -8.35 -15.43
N ALA A 176 -2.68 -7.45 -15.53
CA ALA A 176 -3.37 -7.13 -16.79
C ALA A 176 -3.44 -5.63 -17.08
N GLY A 177 -3.65 -5.32 -18.35
CA GLY A 177 -3.92 -3.97 -18.84
C GLY A 177 -5.41 -3.63 -18.89
N SER A 178 -5.62 -2.32 -18.79
CA SER A 178 -6.62 -1.48 -19.46
C SER A 178 -8.00 -1.14 -18.87
N ASP A 179 -8.50 -1.67 -17.74
CA ASP A 179 -9.66 -1.07 -17.03
C ASP A 179 -9.80 -1.56 -15.56
N PHE A 180 -10.32 -0.71 -14.66
CA PHE A 180 -10.33 -0.92 -13.20
C PHE A 180 -11.73 -1.34 -12.69
N GLN A 181 -11.92 -2.61 -12.28
CA GLN A 181 -13.13 -3.03 -11.53
C GLN A 181 -12.82 -3.78 -10.21
N GLU A 182 -12.06 -4.88 -10.15
CA GLU A 182 -11.84 -5.62 -8.87
C GLU A 182 -10.47 -6.30 -8.77
N PHE A 183 -10.06 -6.65 -7.54
CA PHE A 183 -8.93 -7.52 -7.25
C PHE A 183 -9.49 -8.92 -6.92
N GLU A 184 -9.10 -9.93 -7.68
CA GLU A 184 -9.13 -11.35 -7.31
C GLU A 184 -7.73 -11.89 -7.64
N VAL A 185 -7.43 -13.17 -7.40
CA VAL A 185 -6.23 -13.81 -7.96
C VAL A 185 -6.31 -13.77 -9.50
N LYS A 186 -5.93 -12.64 -10.09
CA LYS A 186 -5.64 -12.31 -11.49
C LYS A 186 -5.75 -10.78 -11.69
N GLU A 187 -4.65 -10.24 -12.22
CA GLU A 187 -4.63 -9.22 -13.27
C GLU A 187 -5.16 -7.79 -12.96
N ALA A 188 -4.27 -6.84 -12.58
CA ALA A 188 -4.23 -5.46 -13.14
C ALA A 188 -3.28 -4.51 -12.39
N LEU A 189 -2.11 -4.18 -12.96
CA LEU A 189 -1.31 -3.02 -12.52
C LEU A 189 -0.43 -2.44 -13.65
N SER A 190 -0.64 -2.83 -14.91
CA SER A 190 0.12 -2.29 -16.06
C SER A 190 -0.53 -1.07 -16.71
N GLY A 191 -1.87 -0.99 -16.65
CA GLY A 191 -2.64 0.08 -17.28
C GLY A 191 -2.39 1.44 -16.61
N ASP A 192 -2.40 1.47 -15.27
CA ASP A 192 -2.30 2.73 -14.51
C ASP A 192 -0.90 3.33 -14.54
N PHE A 193 0.15 2.52 -14.70
CA PHE A 193 1.51 3.02 -14.91
C PHE A 193 1.69 3.73 -16.26
N SER A 194 0.91 3.33 -17.28
CA SER A 194 0.99 3.91 -18.63
C SER A 194 0.20 5.22 -18.75
N LEU A 195 -0.82 5.41 -17.90
CA LEU A 195 -1.63 6.63 -17.82
C LEU A 195 -1.07 7.69 -16.85
N ALA A 196 -0.02 7.33 -16.09
CA ALA A 196 0.74 8.25 -15.24
C ALA A 196 1.98 8.86 -15.94
N ILE A 197 2.13 8.61 -17.25
CA ILE A 197 3.16 9.22 -18.14
C ILE A 197 2.56 10.43 -18.86
#